data_AF-A0A7L5DLM3-F1
#
_entry.id   AF-A0A7L5DLM3-F1
#
_cell.length_a   1.000
_cell.length_b   1.000
_cell.length_c   1.000
_cell.angle_alpha   90.00
_cell.angle_beta   90.00
_cell.angle_gamma   90.00
#
_symmetry.space_group_name_H-M   'P 1'
#
loop_
_entity.id
_entity.type
_entity.pdbx_description
1 polymer ?
#
loop_
_entity_poly.entity_id
_entity_poly.type
_entity_poly.pdbx_seq_one_letter_code
_entity_poly.pdbx_strand_id
1 'polypeptide(L)'
;MNELAALLRTRTRPLHDAVEQLLYTPAMQAGSLTAGQYRHLLRTHYLFHRDLEAAIGRHASQFAGYDPDSRRKTPALLADFHALGETPPTTESVGMQDWLPGALLGAAYVSEGSMLGVTMVGPMLRNNPALAELTDAMHFYAGYGTDTGRNWKAFGQLLADVPGNRYEAVVAGAEAAFRRYQHLFAETKPLSPEE
;
A
#
# COMPACT_ATOMS: atom_id res chain seq x y z
N MET A 1 11.86 3.19 -22.99
CA MET A 1 10.90 3.80 -22.02
C MET A 1 9.89 2.71 -21.70
N ASN A 2 9.62 2.41 -20.42
CA ASN A 2 8.66 1.36 -20.08
C ASN A 2 7.23 1.85 -20.39
N GLU A 3 6.64 1.35 -21.46
CA GLU A 3 5.33 1.75 -21.97
C GLU A 3 4.21 1.46 -20.99
N LEU A 4 4.19 0.25 -20.40
CA LEU A 4 3.21 -0.12 -19.39
C LEU A 4 3.29 0.77 -18.15
N ALA A 5 4.49 1.08 -17.66
CA ALA A 5 4.67 1.98 -16.53
C ALA A 5 4.16 3.40 -16.83
N ALA A 6 4.36 3.89 -18.06
CA ALA A 6 3.81 5.17 -18.50
C ALA A 6 2.27 5.15 -18.57
N LEU A 7 1.68 4.07 -19.10
CA LEU A 7 0.23 3.87 -19.13
C LEU A 7 -0.36 3.82 -17.72
N LEU A 8 0.22 3.02 -16.84
CA LEU A 8 -0.19 2.93 -15.43
C LEU A 8 -0.17 4.30 -14.77
N ARG A 9 0.96 5.02 -14.84
CA ARG A 9 1.09 6.36 -14.26
C ARG A 9 0.03 7.32 -14.79
N THR A 10 -0.22 7.35 -16.09
CA THR A 10 -1.19 8.28 -16.70
C THR A 10 -2.62 7.90 -16.32
N ARG A 11 -2.99 6.63 -16.44
CA ARG A 11 -4.36 6.15 -16.25
C ARG A 11 -4.78 6.13 -14.79
N THR A 12 -3.85 5.85 -13.86
CA THR A 12 -4.16 5.85 -12.44
C THR A 12 -3.96 7.20 -11.77
N ARG A 13 -3.49 8.24 -12.49
CA ARG A 13 -3.20 9.55 -11.89
C ARG A 13 -4.39 10.15 -11.11
N PRO A 14 -5.62 10.21 -11.66
CA PRO A 14 -6.74 10.78 -10.93
C PRO A 14 -7.12 9.98 -9.67
N LEU A 15 -6.98 8.66 -9.73
CA LEU A 15 -7.25 7.76 -8.60
C LEU A 15 -6.18 7.87 -7.52
N HIS A 16 -4.92 8.00 -7.92
CA HIS A 16 -3.80 8.28 -7.03
C HIS A 16 -4.02 9.59 -6.27
N ASP A 17 -4.27 10.69 -6.98
CA ASP A 17 -4.50 11.99 -6.37
C ASP A 17 -5.70 11.96 -5.41
N ALA A 18 -6.78 11.24 -5.76
CA ALA A 18 -7.93 11.06 -4.88
C ALA A 18 -7.58 10.26 -3.60
N VAL A 19 -6.78 9.19 -3.71
CA VAL A 19 -6.34 8.42 -2.55
C VAL A 19 -5.40 9.23 -1.65
N GLU A 20 -4.49 10.02 -2.21
CA GLU A 20 -3.62 10.89 -1.39
C GLU A 20 -4.43 11.88 -0.53
N GLN A 21 -5.48 12.48 -1.10
CA GLN A 21 -6.37 13.36 -0.35
C GLN A 21 -7.13 12.63 0.75
N LEU A 22 -7.55 11.39 0.50
CA LEU A 22 -8.26 10.56 1.49
C LEU A 22 -7.36 10.12 2.64
N LEU A 23 -6.12 9.71 2.37
CA LEU A 23 -5.19 9.17 3.37
C LEU A 23 -4.54 10.24 4.26
N TYR A 24 -5.26 11.32 4.55
CA TYR A 24 -4.82 12.41 5.43
C TYR A 24 -3.48 13.07 5.05
N THR A 25 -3.03 12.96 3.79
CA THR A 25 -1.78 13.59 3.33
C THR A 25 -1.72 15.07 3.67
N PRO A 26 -2.79 15.88 3.51
CA PRO A 26 -2.78 17.27 3.94
C PRO A 26 -2.55 17.46 5.45
N ALA A 27 -3.12 16.60 6.30
CA ALA A 27 -2.92 16.66 7.75
C ALA A 27 -1.50 16.23 8.16
N MET A 28 -0.93 15.24 7.46
CA MET A 28 0.48 14.86 7.65
C MET A 28 1.43 16.00 7.31
N GLN A 29 1.21 16.66 6.17
CA GLN A 29 2.02 17.80 5.73
C GLN A 29 1.89 18.99 6.67
N ALA A 30 0.70 19.21 7.24
CA ALA A 30 0.45 20.27 8.22
C ALA A 30 0.92 19.91 9.64
N GLY A 31 1.41 18.69 9.88
CA GLY A 31 1.77 18.21 11.23
C GLY A 31 0.59 18.10 12.19
N SER A 32 -0.63 17.94 11.66
CA SER A 32 -1.88 17.89 12.43
C SER A 32 -2.56 16.52 12.42
N LEU A 33 -1.92 15.50 11.84
CA LEU A 33 -2.41 14.12 11.89
C LEU A 33 -2.51 13.65 13.35
N THR A 34 -3.68 13.13 13.74
CA THR A 34 -3.90 12.62 15.09
C THR A 34 -3.50 11.15 15.22
N ALA A 35 -3.31 10.68 16.45
CA ALA A 35 -3.06 9.26 16.73
C ALA A 35 -4.19 8.34 16.23
N GLY A 36 -5.46 8.77 16.36
CA GLY A 36 -6.61 8.01 15.83
C GLY A 36 -6.61 7.92 14.30
N GLN A 37 -6.23 8.99 13.60
CA GLN A 37 -6.04 8.97 12.15
C GLN A 37 -4.86 8.09 11.73
N TYR A 38 -3.77 8.10 12.49
CA TYR A 38 -2.63 7.21 12.26
C TYR A 38 -3.02 5.73 12.36
N ARG A 39 -3.73 5.34 13.42
CA ARG A 39 -4.26 3.97 13.59
C ARG A 39 -5.21 3.58 12.47
N HIS A 40 -6.07 4.50 12.04
CA HIS A 40 -6.97 4.29 10.91
C HIS A 40 -6.22 3.98 9.60
N LEU A 41 -5.09 4.65 9.35
CA LEU A 41 -4.22 4.36 8.21
C LEU A 41 -3.60 2.97 8.31
N LEU A 42 -3.06 2.59 9.47
CA LEU A 42 -2.48 1.25 9.67
C LEU A 42 -3.51 0.14 9.41
N ARG A 43 -4.73 0.30 9.90
CA ARG A 43 -5.85 -0.64 9.64
C ARG A 43 -6.14 -0.77 8.15
N THR A 44 -6.20 0.37 7.44
CA THR A 44 -6.46 0.41 5.99
C THR A 44 -5.33 -0.25 5.20
N HIS A 45 -4.07 0.11 5.48
CA HIS A 45 -2.90 -0.49 4.83
C HIS A 45 -2.81 -1.99 5.09
N TYR A 46 -3.06 -2.42 6.32
CA TYR A 46 -3.03 -3.83 6.70
C TYR A 46 -4.03 -4.66 5.91
N LEU A 47 -5.30 -4.24 5.85
CA LEU A 47 -6.31 -4.98 5.08
C LEU A 47 -5.95 -5.06 3.60
N PHE A 48 -5.51 -3.94 3.00
CA PHE A 48 -5.12 -3.92 1.59
C PHE A 48 -3.96 -4.88 1.29
N HIS A 49 -2.87 -4.77 2.06
CA HIS A 49 -1.66 -5.56 1.81
C HIS A 49 -1.86 -7.03 2.17
N ARG A 50 -2.59 -7.34 3.25
CA ARG A 50 -2.94 -8.72 3.61
C ARG A 50 -3.69 -9.43 2.48
N ASP A 51 -4.71 -8.77 1.93
CA ASP A 51 -5.56 -9.35 0.89
C ASP A 51 -4.79 -9.53 -0.43
N LEU A 52 -4.01 -8.51 -0.82
CA LEU A 52 -3.16 -8.57 -2.00
C LEU A 52 -2.10 -9.67 -1.89
N GLU A 53 -1.38 -9.74 -0.77
CA GLU A 53 -0.34 -10.74 -0.53
C GLU A 53 -0.92 -12.16 -0.52
N ALA A 54 -2.09 -12.36 0.10
CA ALA A 54 -2.78 -13.65 0.08
C ALA A 54 -3.19 -14.05 -1.33
N ALA A 55 -3.69 -13.11 -2.14
CA ALA A 55 -4.06 -13.37 -3.53
C ALA A 55 -2.84 -13.66 -4.42
N ILE A 56 -1.75 -12.92 -4.27
CA ILE A 56 -0.47 -13.23 -4.95
C ILE A 56 0.04 -14.62 -4.55
N GLY A 57 -0.06 -14.98 -3.27
CA GLY A 57 0.35 -16.30 -2.76
C GLY A 57 -0.40 -17.46 -3.42
N ARG A 58 -1.71 -17.30 -3.72
CA ARG A 58 -2.49 -18.29 -4.48
C ARG A 58 -2.01 -18.48 -5.92
N HIS A 59 -1.28 -17.50 -6.47
CA HIS A 59 -0.71 -17.50 -7.81
C HIS A 59 0.83 -17.53 -7.80
N ALA A 60 1.46 -18.04 -6.72
CA ALA A 60 2.91 -17.92 -6.49
C ALA A 60 3.80 -18.29 -7.69
N SER A 61 3.46 -19.36 -8.44
CA SER A 61 4.22 -19.79 -9.62
C SER A 61 4.27 -18.73 -10.73
N GLN A 62 3.24 -17.91 -10.86
CA GLN A 62 3.13 -16.84 -11.86
C GLN A 62 3.80 -15.55 -11.39
N PHE A 63 4.13 -15.46 -10.09
CA PHE A 63 4.78 -14.32 -9.45
C PHE A 63 6.23 -14.61 -9.06
N ALA A 64 6.84 -15.70 -9.54
CA ALA A 64 8.23 -16.03 -9.21
C ALA A 64 9.21 -14.89 -9.51
N GLY A 65 9.05 -14.19 -10.65
CA GLY A 65 9.88 -13.02 -11.00
C GLY A 65 9.59 -11.76 -10.17
N TYR A 66 8.43 -11.69 -9.50
CA TYR A 66 8.11 -10.61 -8.56
C TYR A 66 8.80 -10.81 -7.22
N ASP A 67 9.14 -12.06 -6.85
CA ASP A 67 9.70 -12.40 -5.53
C ASP A 67 8.82 -11.87 -4.37
N PRO A 68 7.63 -12.47 -4.15
CA PRO A 68 6.66 -11.95 -3.19
C PRO A 68 7.19 -11.85 -1.76
N ASP A 69 8.05 -12.77 -1.35
CA ASP A 69 8.53 -12.88 0.04
C ASP A 69 9.38 -11.68 0.44
N SER A 70 10.18 -11.12 -0.47
CA SER A 70 10.98 -9.91 -0.21
C SER A 70 10.17 -8.61 -0.27
N ARG A 71 8.88 -8.68 -0.65
CA ARG A 71 8.01 -7.53 -0.92
C ARG A 71 6.77 -7.46 -0.04
N ARG A 72 6.73 -8.26 1.03
CA ARG A 72 5.62 -8.26 2.00
C ARG A 72 5.68 -7.01 2.88
N LYS A 73 4.54 -6.35 3.06
CA LYS A 73 4.33 -5.21 3.98
C LYS A 73 3.63 -5.66 5.24
N THR A 74 2.85 -6.74 5.17
CA THR A 74 2.09 -7.25 6.31
C THR A 74 2.96 -7.50 7.55
N PRO A 75 4.20 -8.04 7.48
CA PRO A 75 5.05 -8.17 8.66
C PRO A 75 5.36 -6.85 9.36
N ALA A 76 5.66 -5.78 8.61
CA ALA A 76 5.91 -4.46 9.18
C ALA A 76 4.65 -3.86 9.81
N LEU A 77 3.50 -4.01 9.15
CA LEU A 77 2.21 -3.56 9.68
C LEU A 77 1.82 -4.31 10.96
N LEU A 78 2.12 -5.61 11.05
CA LEU A 78 1.90 -6.39 12.27
C LEU A 78 2.83 -5.95 13.41
N ALA A 79 4.08 -5.59 13.10
CA ALA A 79 4.99 -5.01 14.08
C ALA A 79 4.49 -3.66 14.61
N ASP A 80 3.89 -2.84 13.75
CA ASP A 80 3.26 -1.57 14.17
C ASP A 80 2.07 -1.81 15.10
N PHE A 81 1.17 -2.73 14.77
CA PHE A 81 0.08 -3.11 15.68
C PHE A 81 0.60 -3.63 17.03
N HIS A 82 1.65 -4.45 17.00
CA HIS A 82 2.26 -4.96 18.22
C HIS A 82 2.85 -3.85 19.10
N ALA A 83 3.58 -2.91 18.51
CA ALA A 83 4.14 -1.75 19.21
C ALA A 83 3.05 -0.85 19.81
N LEU A 84 1.88 -0.77 19.17
CA LEU A 84 0.72 -0.03 19.67
C LEU A 84 -0.09 -0.79 20.74
N GLY A 85 0.22 -2.07 21.00
CA GLY A 85 -0.62 -2.92 21.86
C GLY A 85 -2.00 -3.22 21.27
N GLU A 86 -2.15 -3.09 19.96
CA GLU A 86 -3.42 -3.23 19.24
C GLU A 86 -3.50 -4.56 18.49
N THR A 87 -4.74 -5.03 18.27
CA THR A 87 -4.98 -6.18 17.40
C THR A 87 -5.31 -5.70 15.98
N PRO A 88 -4.66 -6.26 14.93
CA PRO A 88 -5.00 -5.94 13.56
C PRO A 88 -6.48 -6.29 13.26
N PRO A 89 -7.15 -5.56 12.36
CA PRO A 89 -8.53 -5.84 12.02
C PRO A 89 -8.67 -7.26 11.43
N THR A 90 -9.60 -8.04 11.98
CA THR A 90 -9.90 -9.42 11.56
C THR A 90 -10.99 -9.50 10.51
N THR A 91 -11.60 -8.37 10.13
CA THR A 91 -12.69 -8.32 9.17
C THR A 91 -12.34 -9.18 7.96
N GLU A 92 -13.26 -10.06 7.58
CA GLU A 92 -13.23 -10.78 6.30
C GLU A 92 -13.44 -9.74 5.19
N SER A 93 -12.42 -8.93 4.98
CA SER A 93 -12.27 -8.14 3.78
C SER A 93 -12.10 -9.15 2.65
N VAL A 94 -13.21 -9.48 2.01
CA VAL A 94 -13.25 -10.23 0.76
C VAL A 94 -12.67 -9.30 -0.30
N GLY A 95 -11.34 -9.34 -0.43
CA GLY A 95 -10.58 -8.48 -1.34
C GLY A 95 -9.66 -9.31 -2.23
N MET A 96 -9.77 -9.13 -3.54
CA MET A 96 -8.81 -9.62 -4.53
C MET A 96 -8.66 -11.14 -4.67
N GLN A 97 -9.44 -11.96 -3.96
CA GLN A 97 -9.20 -13.40 -3.94
C GLN A 97 -9.42 -14.11 -5.27
N ASP A 98 -10.35 -13.59 -6.06
CA ASP A 98 -10.69 -14.10 -7.39
C ASP A 98 -9.99 -13.29 -8.50
N TRP A 99 -9.05 -12.40 -8.15
CA TRP A 99 -8.35 -11.59 -9.15
C TRP A 99 -7.34 -12.43 -9.90
N LEU A 100 -7.34 -12.24 -11.22
CA LEU A 100 -6.40 -12.91 -12.10
C LEU A 100 -5.01 -12.27 -12.01
N PRO A 101 -3.93 -13.00 -12.34
CA PRO A 101 -2.55 -12.53 -12.24
C PRO A 101 -2.26 -11.16 -12.88
N GLY A 102 -2.89 -10.84 -14.02
CA GLY A 102 -2.75 -9.52 -14.64
C GLY A 102 -3.25 -8.40 -13.74
N ALA A 103 -4.44 -8.57 -13.15
CA ALA A 103 -5.00 -7.58 -12.23
C ALA A 103 -4.19 -7.48 -10.93
N LEU A 104 -3.72 -8.61 -10.40
CA LEU A 104 -2.85 -8.66 -9.22
C LEU A 104 -1.50 -7.97 -9.46
N LEU A 105 -0.93 -8.06 -10.67
CA LEU A 105 0.27 -7.30 -11.02
C LEU A 105 0.00 -5.79 -11.04
N GLY A 106 -1.19 -5.37 -11.48
CA GLY A 106 -1.65 -3.99 -11.37
C GLY A 106 -1.77 -3.53 -9.93
N ALA A 107 -2.34 -4.36 -9.05
CA ALA A 107 -2.40 -4.08 -7.62
C ALA A 107 -1.00 -4.03 -6.98
N ALA A 108 -0.08 -4.89 -7.41
CA ALA A 108 1.31 -4.86 -6.99
C ALA A 108 1.98 -3.54 -7.38
N TYR A 109 1.67 -2.95 -8.55
CA TYR A 109 2.16 -1.61 -8.91
C TYR A 109 1.74 -0.54 -7.90
N VAL A 110 0.47 -0.54 -7.48
CA VAL A 110 -0.04 0.38 -6.44
C VAL A 110 0.68 0.13 -5.11
N SER A 111 0.82 -1.15 -4.73
CA SER A 111 1.51 -1.55 -3.51
C SER A 111 2.99 -1.17 -3.48
N GLU A 112 3.73 -1.39 -4.56
CA GLU A 112 5.15 -1.04 -4.66
C GLU A 112 5.34 0.48 -4.74
N GLY A 113 4.48 1.18 -5.47
CA GLY A 113 4.51 2.64 -5.55
C GLY A 113 4.28 3.31 -4.20
N SER A 114 3.40 2.73 -3.36
CA SER A 114 3.17 3.25 -2.00
C SER A 114 4.43 3.24 -1.13
N MET A 115 5.36 2.31 -1.35
CA MET A 115 6.62 2.23 -0.58
C MET A 115 7.55 3.43 -0.84
N LEU A 116 7.49 4.01 -2.05
CA LEU A 116 8.17 5.29 -2.30
C LEU A 116 7.51 6.42 -1.51
N GLY A 117 6.17 6.47 -1.52
CA GLY A 117 5.39 7.48 -0.81
C GLY A 117 5.62 7.45 0.70
N VAL A 118 5.61 6.26 1.32
CA VAL A 118 5.81 6.15 2.78
C VAL A 118 7.21 6.60 3.20
N THR A 119 8.26 6.45 2.38
CA THR A 119 9.60 6.97 2.71
C THR A 119 9.64 8.51 2.72
N MET A 120 8.80 9.16 1.91
CA MET A 120 8.65 10.62 1.91
C MET A 120 7.83 11.13 3.11
N VAL A 121 6.81 10.36 3.50
CA VAL A 121 5.89 10.72 4.58
C VAL A 121 6.42 10.35 5.97
N GLY A 122 7.23 9.29 6.09
CA GLY A 122 7.78 8.81 7.36
C GLY A 122 8.46 9.90 8.20
N PRO A 123 9.31 10.77 7.63
CA PRO A 123 9.87 11.91 8.35
C PRO A 123 8.82 12.90 8.85
N MET A 124 7.75 13.14 8.10
CA MET A 124 6.65 14.03 8.51
C MET A 124 5.92 13.47 9.72
N LEU A 125 5.68 12.15 9.74
CA LEU A 125 5.05 11.47 10.87
C LEU A 125 5.93 11.50 12.12
N ARG A 126 7.23 11.22 11.98
CA ARG A 126 8.18 11.26 13.10
C ARG A 126 8.32 12.65 13.74
N ASN A 127 8.15 13.71 12.93
CA ASN A 127 8.22 15.08 13.40
C ASN A 127 6.87 15.61 13.92
N ASN A 128 5.79 14.83 13.86
CA ASN A 128 4.50 15.24 14.36
C ASN A 128 4.43 15.06 15.89
N PRO A 129 4.25 16.13 16.68
CA PRO A 129 4.20 16.04 18.14
C PRO A 129 3.07 15.15 18.67
N ALA A 130 1.96 15.06 17.94
CA ALA A 130 0.82 14.21 18.32
C ALA A 130 1.10 12.70 18.17
N LEU A 131 2.22 12.33 17.53
CA LEU A 131 2.64 10.95 17.29
C LEU A 131 3.96 10.61 18.00
N ALA A 132 4.49 11.48 18.88
CA ALA A 132 5.78 11.29 19.52
C ALA A 132 5.88 9.92 20.25
N GLU A 133 4.81 9.52 20.94
CA GLU A 133 4.71 8.25 21.65
C GLU A 133 4.51 7.02 20.73
N LEU A 134 4.30 7.24 19.43
CA LEU A 134 4.03 6.17 18.44
C LEU A 134 5.22 5.95 17.50
N THR A 135 6.37 6.56 17.78
CA THR A 135 7.56 6.50 16.92
C THR A 135 8.10 5.07 16.76
N ASP A 136 7.99 4.25 17.81
CA ASP A 136 8.32 2.82 17.79
C ASP A 136 7.35 1.96 16.95
N ALA A 137 6.20 2.53 16.55
CA ALA A 137 5.18 1.86 15.76
C ALA A 137 5.17 2.30 14.29
N MET A 138 6.32 2.72 13.73
CA MET A 138 6.43 3.25 12.36
C MET A 138 7.21 2.35 11.37
N HIS A 139 7.21 1.04 11.57
CA HIS A 139 7.89 0.05 10.72
C HIS A 139 7.37 0.08 9.27
N PHE A 140 6.05 0.14 9.06
CA PHE A 140 5.50 0.24 7.69
C PHE A 140 5.98 1.50 6.97
N TYR A 141 6.08 2.61 7.69
CA TYR A 141 6.55 3.89 7.15
C TYR A 141 8.07 3.99 6.99
N ALA A 142 8.81 2.93 7.34
CA ALA A 142 10.22 2.77 6.93
C ALA A 142 10.35 2.21 5.50
N GLY A 143 9.25 1.77 4.87
CA GLY A 143 9.27 1.10 3.57
C GLY A 143 10.09 -0.18 3.62
N TYR A 144 10.93 -0.41 2.60
CA TYR A 144 11.92 -1.50 2.60
C TYR A 144 13.29 -1.03 3.14
N GLY A 145 13.33 0.06 3.91
CA GLY A 145 14.57 0.70 4.31
C GLY A 145 15.41 1.12 3.10
N THR A 146 16.70 0.81 3.12
CA THR A 146 17.65 1.12 2.05
C THR A 146 17.34 0.43 0.72
N ASP A 147 16.50 -0.59 0.73
CA ASP A 147 16.19 -1.40 -0.45
C ASP A 147 14.99 -0.84 -1.24
N THR A 148 14.31 0.19 -0.74
CA THR A 148 13.10 0.76 -1.35
C THR A 148 13.30 1.16 -2.82
N GLY A 149 14.38 1.89 -3.11
CA GLY A 149 14.71 2.27 -4.49
C GLY A 149 15.10 1.09 -5.38
N ARG A 150 15.79 0.09 -4.82
CA ARG A 150 16.19 -1.14 -5.54
C ARG A 150 14.96 -1.96 -5.93
N ASN A 151 14.05 -2.18 -4.98
CA ASN A 151 12.82 -2.94 -5.18
C ASN A 151 11.91 -2.26 -6.21
N TRP A 152 11.79 -0.94 -6.17
CA TRP A 152 11.04 -0.18 -7.18
C TRP A 152 11.65 -0.32 -8.58
N LYS A 153 12.97 -0.17 -8.69
CA LYS A 153 13.68 -0.34 -9.98
C LYS A 153 13.49 -1.75 -10.54
N ALA A 154 13.63 -2.77 -9.71
CA ALA A 154 13.41 -4.16 -10.09
C ALA A 154 11.96 -4.42 -10.53
N PHE A 155 10.98 -3.82 -9.84
CA PHE A 155 9.58 -3.91 -10.25
C PHE A 155 9.33 -3.25 -11.61
N GLY A 156 9.99 -2.10 -11.87
CA GLY A 156 9.94 -1.43 -13.17
C GLY A 156 10.53 -2.28 -14.32
N GLN A 157 11.48 -3.17 -14.05
CA GLN A 157 11.98 -4.14 -15.03
C GLN A 157 10.93 -5.22 -15.29
N LEU A 158 10.31 -5.76 -14.23
CA LEU A 158 9.23 -6.74 -14.38
C LEU A 158 8.06 -6.20 -15.21
N LEU A 159 7.69 -4.93 -15.04
CA LEU A 159 6.67 -4.29 -15.87
C LEU A 159 7.09 -4.15 -17.35
N ALA A 160 8.39 -4.00 -17.63
CA ALA A 160 8.90 -3.86 -18.99
C ALA A 160 8.83 -5.18 -19.78
N ASP A 161 8.83 -6.32 -19.06
CA ASP A 161 8.75 -7.66 -19.65
C ASP A 161 7.29 -8.13 -19.88
N VAL A 162 6.29 -7.34 -19.45
CA VAL A 162 4.89 -7.66 -19.68
C VAL A 162 4.56 -7.50 -21.16
N PRO A 163 3.97 -8.51 -21.84
CA PRO A 163 3.58 -8.36 -23.23
C PRO A 163 2.38 -7.40 -23.38
N GLY A 164 2.39 -6.61 -24.46
CA GLY A 164 1.39 -5.56 -24.70
C GLY A 164 -0.07 -6.02 -24.66
N ASN A 165 -0.35 -7.27 -25.06
CA ASN A 165 -1.70 -7.85 -24.98
C ASN A 165 -2.22 -8.06 -23.55
N ARG A 166 -1.37 -7.89 -22.52
CA ARG A 166 -1.75 -7.96 -21.10
C ARG A 166 -1.86 -6.60 -20.43
N TYR A 167 -1.48 -5.51 -21.11
CA TYR A 167 -1.45 -4.17 -20.52
C TYR A 167 -2.78 -3.76 -19.90
N GLU A 168 -3.89 -3.94 -20.61
CA GLU A 168 -5.21 -3.53 -20.09
C GLU A 168 -5.62 -4.29 -18.82
N ALA A 169 -5.28 -5.58 -18.72
CA ALA A 169 -5.55 -6.33 -17.49
C ALA A 169 -4.76 -5.78 -16.29
N VAL A 170 -3.51 -5.36 -16.52
CA VAL A 170 -2.66 -4.75 -15.48
C VAL A 170 -3.15 -3.34 -15.12
N VAL A 171 -3.49 -2.52 -16.10
CA VAL A 171 -4.00 -1.16 -15.87
C VAL A 171 -5.34 -1.21 -15.13
N ALA A 172 -6.28 -2.05 -15.57
CA ALA A 172 -7.57 -2.22 -14.90
C ALA A 172 -7.39 -2.74 -13.46
N GLY A 173 -6.43 -3.64 -13.23
CA GLY A 173 -6.08 -4.10 -11.88
C GLY A 173 -5.57 -2.99 -10.97
N ALA A 174 -4.70 -2.11 -11.49
CA ALA A 174 -4.19 -0.97 -10.73
C ALA A 174 -5.31 0.04 -10.39
N GLU A 175 -6.17 0.36 -11.36
CA GLU A 175 -7.35 1.21 -11.14
C GLU A 175 -8.28 0.60 -10.08
N ALA A 176 -8.56 -0.71 -10.16
CA ALA A 176 -9.36 -1.43 -9.17
C ALA A 176 -8.70 -1.43 -7.78
N ALA A 177 -7.37 -1.53 -7.70
CA ALA A 177 -6.63 -1.52 -6.44
C ALA A 177 -6.72 -0.16 -5.74
N PHE A 178 -6.63 0.96 -6.47
CA PHE A 178 -6.88 2.28 -5.89
C PHE A 178 -8.31 2.39 -5.35
N ARG A 179 -9.32 1.94 -6.10
CA ARG A 179 -10.71 1.92 -5.61
C ARG A 179 -10.88 1.05 -4.37
N ARG A 180 -10.16 -0.08 -4.29
CA ARG A 180 -10.16 -0.93 -3.10
C ARG A 180 -9.60 -0.19 -1.90
N TYR A 181 -8.51 0.57 -2.06
CA TYR A 181 -7.98 1.45 -1.01
C TYR A 181 -9.01 2.45 -0.50
N GLN A 182 -9.72 3.13 -1.41
CA GLN A 182 -10.77 4.10 -1.05
C GLN A 182 -11.90 3.44 -0.26
N HIS A 183 -12.32 2.25 -0.69
CA HIS A 183 -13.37 1.50 -0.01
C HIS A 183 -12.94 1.05 1.38
N LEU A 184 -11.76 0.45 1.51
CA LEU A 184 -11.22 0.03 2.80
C LEU A 184 -11.10 1.19 3.78
N PHE A 185 -10.64 2.35 3.31
CA PHE A 185 -10.56 3.56 4.14
C PHE A 185 -11.93 4.04 4.63
N ALA A 186 -12.98 3.88 3.82
CA ALA A 186 -14.34 4.21 4.24
C ALA A 186 -14.91 3.18 5.23
N GLU A 187 -14.56 1.90 5.06
CA GLU A 187 -15.03 0.79 5.89
C GLU A 187 -14.38 0.76 7.29
N THR A 188 -13.07 1.01 7.39
CA THR A 188 -12.32 0.89 8.64
C THR A 188 -12.67 2.00 9.63
N LYS A 189 -13.08 3.17 9.13
CA LYS A 189 -13.48 4.39 9.86
C LYS A 189 -12.38 4.93 10.81
N PRO A 190 -12.33 6.26 11.04
CA PRO A 190 -11.46 6.80 12.08
C PRO A 190 -11.89 6.25 13.44
N LEU A 191 -10.93 5.77 14.24
CA LEU A 191 -11.18 5.45 15.64
C LEU A 191 -11.55 6.75 16.37
N SER A 192 -12.59 6.68 17.21
CA SER A 192 -12.97 7.81 18.06
C SER A 192 -11.84 8.12 19.05
N PRO A 193 -11.67 9.37 19.51
CA PRO A 193 -10.61 9.73 20.47
C PRO A 193 -10.66 9.03 21.84
N GLU A 194 -11.64 8.16 22.10
CA GLU A 194 -11.97 7.62 23.43
C GLU A 194 -11.93 6.08 23.52
N GLU A 195 -11.33 5.37 22.57
CA GLU A 195 -11.02 3.93 22.68
C GLU A 195 -9.56 3.68 23.07
#